data_AF-A0A929P4F3-F1
#
_entry.id   AF-A0A929P4F3-F1
#
_cell.length_a   1.000
_cell.length_b   1.000
_cell.length_c   1.000
_cell.angle_alpha   90.00
_cell.angle_beta   90.00
_cell.angle_gamma   90.00
#
_symmetry.space_group_name_H-M   'P 1'
#
loop_
_entity.id
_entity.type
_entity.pdbx_description
1 polymer ?
#
loop_
_entity_poly.entity_id
_entity_poly.type
_entity_poly.pdbx_seq_one_letter_code
_entity_poly.pdbx_strand_id
1 'polypeptide(L)' 'MESTGGCAASEPFALRVLGDSMLPEFTEGAIIIIDPAGAIRDG' A
#
# COMPACT_ATOMS: atom_id res chain seq x y z
N MET A 1 3.88 24.65 13.21
CA MET A 1 2.93 23.55 12.93
C MET A 1 3.39 22.94 11.63
N GLU A 2 4.21 21.88 11.67
CA GLU A 2 4.64 21.22 10.44
C GLU A 2 3.44 20.47 9.86
N SER A 3 2.93 20.95 8.73
CA SER A 3 2.05 20.17 7.88
C SER A 3 2.90 19.09 7.21
N THR A 4 2.96 17.88 7.77
CA THR A 4 3.67 16.73 7.18
C THR A 4 3.03 16.21 5.88
N GLY A 5 2.05 16.93 5.32
CA GLY A 5 1.46 16.62 4.02
C GLY A 5 2.25 17.27 2.88
N GLY A 6 3.48 16.81 2.64
CA GLY A 6 4.18 17.10 1.38
C GLY A 6 3.55 16.30 0.22
N CYS A 7 3.81 16.68 -1.04
CA CYS A 7 3.39 15.92 -2.23
C CYS A 7 3.77 14.42 -2.16
N ALA A 8 4.73 14.06 -1.31
CA ALA A 8 5.13 12.68 -1.03
C ALA A 8 4.05 11.80 -0.36
N ALA A 9 3.05 12.39 0.31
CA ALA A 9 1.98 11.61 0.95
C ALA A 9 1.09 10.87 -0.06
N SER A 10 1.13 11.27 -1.33
CA SER A 10 0.37 10.67 -2.42
C SER A 10 1.23 9.84 -3.39
N GLU A 11 2.53 9.65 -3.10
CA GLU A 11 3.41 8.88 -3.98
C GLU A 11 3.19 7.37 -3.79
N PRO A 12 3.18 6.59 -4.89
CA PRO A 12 3.07 5.14 -4.79
C PRO A 12 4.27 4.51 -4.09
N PHE A 13 4.02 3.43 -3.35
CA PHE A 13 5.06 2.69 -2.65
C PHE A 13 4.86 1.17 -2.77
N ALA A 14 5.95 0.43 -2.58
CA ALA A 14 5.95 -1.03 -2.63
C ALA A 14 6.00 -1.63 -1.22
N LEU A 15 5.14 -2.61 -0.95
CA LEU A 15 5.17 -3.44 0.25
C LEU A 15 5.54 -4.88 -0.10
N ARG A 16 6.25 -5.55 0.81
CA ARG A 16 6.47 -7.00 0.74
C ARG A 16 5.60 -7.70 1.77
N VAL A 17 4.88 -8.73 1.34
CA VAL A 17 4.09 -9.58 2.24
C VAL A 17 5.03 -10.41 3.13
N LEU A 18 4.74 -10.42 4.43
CA LEU A 18 5.45 -11.21 5.43
C LEU A 18 4.47 -12.17 6.09
N GLY A 19 4.82 -13.46 6.14
CA GLY A 19 3.92 -14.50 6.64
C GLY A 19 2.69 -14.71 5.75
N ASP A 20 1.61 -15.18 6.35
CA ASP A 20 0.44 -15.78 5.67
C ASP A 20 -0.87 -14.99 5.85
N SER A 21 -0.84 -13.83 6.50
CA SER A 21 -2.04 -13.05 6.85
C SER A 21 -2.82 -12.48 5.66
N MET A 22 -2.19 -12.42 4.49
CA MET A 22 -2.77 -11.89 3.24
C MET A 22 -3.23 -12.98 2.29
N LEU A 23 -3.28 -14.24 2.75
CA LEU A 23 -3.81 -15.35 1.97
C LEU A 23 -5.36 -15.34 1.95
N PRO A 24 -5.98 -15.83 0.87
CA PRO A 24 -5.35 -16.48 -0.28
C PRO A 24 -4.82 -15.53 -1.37
N GLU A 25 -5.16 -14.24 -1.33
CA GLU A 25 -4.91 -13.31 -2.43
C GLU A 25 -3.41 -13.05 -2.67
N PHE A 26 -2.61 -12.99 -1.61
CA PHE A 26 -1.18 -12.73 -1.70
C PHE A 26 -0.36 -13.68 -0.82
N THR A 27 0.58 -14.37 -1.45
CA THR A 27 1.52 -15.28 -0.76
C THR A 27 2.68 -14.51 -0.11
N GLU A 28 3.34 -15.14 0.87
CA GLU A 28 4.57 -14.61 1.45
C GLU A 28 5.60 -14.22 0.37
N GLY A 29 6.24 -13.05 0.55
CA GLY A 29 7.25 -12.54 -0.36
C GLY A 29 6.70 -11.80 -1.59
N ALA A 30 5.38 -11.81 -1.83
CA ALA A 30 4.77 -11.02 -2.89
C ALA A 30 5.03 -9.52 -2.71
N ILE A 31 5.18 -8.79 -3.82
CA ILE A 31 5.36 -7.34 -3.85
C ILE A 31 4.06 -6.67 -4.29
N ILE A 32 3.52 -5.81 -3.45
CA ILE A 32 2.27 -5.08 -3.68
C ILE A 32 2.62 -3.60 -3.90
N ILE A 33 2.12 -3.01 -4.98
CA ILE A 33 2.24 -1.57 -5.23
C ILE A 33 0.95 -0.89 -4.76
N ILE A 34 1.08 0.07 -3.86
CA ILE A 34 -0.04 0.84 -3.32
C ILE A 34 0.02 2.25 -3.87
N ASP A 35 -1.07 2.68 -4.50
CA ASP A 35 -1.30 4.07 -4.89
C ASP A 35 -2.33 4.70 -3.93
N PRO A 36 -1.89 5.53 -2.96
CA PRO A 36 -2.79 6.17 -2.01
C PRO A 36 -3.68 7.25 -2.63
N ALA A 37 -3.40 7.72 -3.86
CA ALA A 37 -4.22 8.68 -4.57
C ALA A 37 -5.37 8.03 -5.38
N GLY A 38 -5.39 6.70 -5.45
CA GLY A 38 -6.44 5.94 -6.15
C GLY A 38 -7.83 6.10 -5.52
N ALA A 39 -8.87 5.99 -6.34
CA ALA A 39 -10.25 5.99 -5.86
C ALA A 39 -10.59 4.64 -5.20
N ILE A 40 -10.83 4.66 -3.89
CA ILE A 40 -11.11 3.46 -3.09
C ILE A 40 -12.60 3.14 -3.13
N ARG A 41 -12.92 1.86 -3.34
CA ARG A 41 -14.28 1.32 -3.32
C ARG A 41 -14.24 -0.07 -2.69
N ASP A 42 -15.29 -0.42 -1.97
CA ASP A 42 -15.46 -1.79 -1.49
C ASP A 42 -15.63 -2.74 -2.68
N GLY A 43 -14.91 -3.86 -2.64
CA GLY A 43 -14.87 -4.91 -3.67
C GLY A 43 -15.26 -6.27 -3.09
#